data_AF-A0A171AQJ6-F1
#
_entry.id   AF-A0A171AQJ6-F1
#
_cell.length_a   1.000
_cell.length_b   1.000
_cell.length_c   1.000
_cell.angle_alpha   90.00
_cell.angle_beta   90.00
_cell.angle_gamma   90.00
#
_symmetry.space_group_name_H-M   'P 1'
#
loop_
_entity.id
_entity.type
_entity.pdbx_description
1 polymer ?
#
loop_
_entity_poly.entity_id
_entity_poly.type
_entity_poly.pdbx_seq_one_letter_code
_entity_poly.pdbx_strand_id
1 'polypeptide(L)'
;MLNNFPSQQIHPMSQLSAAVTALNTESKFAQAYAQGIKKSLYWEYVYEDAMDLIAKLPVVAATIYRNTYQDGKGIGAIDTMKDWSANFTSMLGYDSNEFTELMRLYLTIHSDHEGGNVSAHTVHLVGSALSDPYLSFAAGMNGLAGPLHGLANQEVLVFLTKMKQELGDDIPDAKVKEYVLKTLKSGQVIPGYGHAVLRKQILGIHVRESLHKSIYPTIPCSS
;
A
#
# COMPACT_ATOMS: atom_id res chain seq x y z
N MET A 1 -18.07 -5.26 -11.49
CA MET A 1 -18.09 -5.57 -10.04
C MET A 1 -17.84 -4.33 -9.19
N LEU A 2 -16.67 -3.70 -9.26
CA LEU A 2 -16.29 -2.55 -8.41
C LEU A 2 -17.31 -1.40 -8.36
N ASN A 3 -17.90 -1.03 -9.50
CA ASN A 3 -18.89 0.06 -9.57
C ASN A 3 -20.22 -0.26 -8.86
N ASN A 4 -20.46 -1.53 -8.53
CA ASN A 4 -21.67 -1.98 -7.86
C ASN A 4 -21.45 -2.25 -6.36
N PHE A 5 -20.22 -2.15 -5.87
CA PHE A 5 -20.00 -2.22 -4.42
C PHE A 5 -20.62 -1.00 -3.75
N PRO A 6 -21.25 -1.14 -2.56
CA PRO A 6 -21.55 0.00 -1.71
C PRO A 6 -20.23 0.56 -1.17
N SER A 7 -19.56 1.36 -2.00
CA SER A 7 -18.15 1.76 -1.85
C SER A 7 -17.87 2.49 -0.53
N GLN A 8 -18.85 3.21 0.00
CA GLN A 8 -18.76 3.93 1.28
C GLN A 8 -18.90 3.01 2.51
N GLN A 9 -19.44 1.79 2.34
CA GLN A 9 -19.67 0.84 3.43
C GLN A 9 -18.62 -0.28 3.46
N ILE A 10 -18.07 -0.67 2.30
CA ILE A 10 -17.08 -1.74 2.21
C ILE A 10 -15.67 -1.14 2.30
N HIS A 11 -14.88 -1.66 3.23
CA HIS A 11 -13.49 -1.24 3.39
C HIS A 11 -12.69 -1.38 2.07
N PRO A 12 -11.86 -0.39 1.67
CA PRO A 12 -11.14 -0.43 0.39
C PRO A 12 -10.29 -1.68 0.19
N MET A 13 -9.64 -2.20 1.25
CA MET A 13 -8.88 -3.46 1.15
C MET A 13 -9.75 -4.68 0.83
N SER A 14 -10.99 -4.71 1.32
CA SER A 14 -11.94 -5.77 0.99
C SER A 14 -12.40 -5.68 -0.46
N GLN A 15 -12.62 -4.45 -0.96
CA GLN A 15 -12.93 -4.22 -2.37
C GLN A 15 -11.76 -4.67 -3.27
N LEU A 16 -10.52 -4.36 -2.88
CA LEU A 16 -9.29 -4.75 -3.59
C LEU A 16 -9.14 -6.26 -3.65
N SER A 17 -9.22 -6.93 -2.50
CA SER A 17 -9.09 -8.38 -2.41
C SER A 17 -10.15 -9.09 -3.27
N ALA A 18 -11.42 -8.70 -3.15
CA ALA A 18 -12.49 -9.28 -3.94
C ALA A 18 -12.27 -9.07 -5.45
N ALA A 19 -11.85 -7.86 -5.87
CA ALA A 19 -11.55 -7.55 -7.26
C ALA A 19 -10.39 -8.38 -7.81
N VAL A 20 -9.30 -8.52 -7.05
CA VAL A 20 -8.16 -9.34 -7.48
C VAL A 20 -8.55 -10.81 -7.54
N THR A 21 -9.33 -11.34 -6.58
CA THR A 21 -9.86 -12.70 -6.67
C THR A 21 -10.69 -12.90 -7.94
N ALA A 22 -11.55 -11.95 -8.30
CA ALA A 22 -12.35 -12.03 -9.51
C ALA A 22 -11.52 -11.99 -10.80
N LEU A 23 -10.36 -11.32 -10.80
CA LEU A 23 -9.45 -11.27 -11.95
C LEU A 23 -8.78 -12.63 -12.25
N ASN A 24 -8.85 -13.61 -11.34
CA ASN A 24 -8.29 -14.94 -11.59
C ASN A 24 -8.95 -15.65 -12.79
N THR A 25 -10.13 -15.20 -13.25
CA THR A 25 -10.73 -15.67 -14.50
C THR A 25 -9.81 -15.49 -15.71
N GLU A 26 -8.86 -14.56 -15.62
CA GLU A 26 -7.87 -14.28 -16.65
C GLU A 26 -6.54 -15.04 -16.43
N SER A 27 -6.44 -15.90 -15.41
CA SER A 27 -5.20 -16.62 -15.09
C SER A 27 -4.81 -17.59 -16.21
N LYS A 28 -3.67 -17.31 -16.84
CA LYS A 28 -3.01 -18.17 -17.81
C LYS A 28 -2.43 -19.41 -17.11
N PHE A 29 -1.92 -19.27 -15.88
CA PHE A 29 -1.39 -20.40 -15.11
C PHE A 29 -2.48 -21.41 -14.77
N ALA A 30 -3.64 -20.97 -14.27
CA ALA A 30 -4.75 -21.86 -13.95
C ALA A 30 -5.23 -22.65 -15.19
N GLN A 31 -5.36 -21.97 -16.33
CA GLN A 31 -5.75 -22.61 -17.60
C GLN A 31 -4.70 -23.62 -18.08
N ALA A 32 -3.43 -23.24 -18.07
CA ALA A 32 -2.34 -24.10 -18.52
C ALA A 32 -2.15 -25.32 -17.60
N TYR A 33 -2.25 -25.13 -16.28
CA TYR A 33 -2.19 -26.22 -15.30
C TYR A 33 -3.31 -27.25 -15.53
N ALA A 34 -4.55 -26.79 -15.76
CA ALA A 34 -5.67 -27.67 -16.08
C ALA A 34 -5.47 -28.48 -17.37
N GLN A 35 -4.67 -27.97 -18.31
CA GLN A 35 -4.30 -28.65 -19.55
C GLN A 35 -3.10 -29.60 -19.39
N GLY A 36 -2.51 -29.71 -18.19
CA GLY A 36 -1.43 -30.64 -17.90
C GLY A 36 -0.05 -30.20 -18.38
N ILE A 37 0.27 -28.91 -18.32
CA ILE A 37 1.63 -28.43 -18.62
C ILE A 37 2.70 -29.10 -17.74
N LYS A 38 3.92 -29.19 -18.27
CA LYS A 38 5.05 -29.74 -17.53
C LYS A 38 5.43 -28.83 -16.36
N LYS A 39 5.77 -29.43 -15.21
CA LYS A 39 6.24 -28.71 -14.01
C LYS A 39 7.37 -27.71 -14.27
N SER A 40 8.28 -28.04 -15.19
CA SER A 40 9.40 -27.17 -15.57
C SER A 40 8.98 -25.85 -16.24
N LEU A 41 7.73 -25.76 -16.71
CA LEU A 41 7.18 -24.59 -17.40
C LEU A 41 6.21 -23.78 -16.53
N TYR A 42 5.95 -24.19 -15.28
CA TYR A 42 5.02 -23.47 -14.40
C TYR A 42 5.38 -22.00 -14.25
N TRP A 43 6.68 -21.70 -14.13
CA TRP A 43 7.17 -20.34 -13.92
C TRP A 43 6.84 -19.41 -15.08
N GLU A 44 6.72 -19.90 -16.32
CA GLU A 44 6.43 -19.08 -17.49
C GLU A 44 5.04 -18.46 -17.37
N TYR A 45 4.05 -19.27 -17.01
CA TYR A 45 2.68 -18.81 -16.84
C TYR A 45 2.46 -18.05 -15.53
N VAL A 46 3.19 -18.41 -14.47
CA VAL A 46 3.22 -17.62 -13.23
C VAL A 46 3.80 -16.22 -13.47
N TYR A 47 4.87 -16.11 -14.28
CA TYR A 47 5.46 -14.84 -14.68
C TYR A 47 4.45 -13.98 -15.45
N GLU A 48 3.78 -14.55 -16.44
CA GLU A 48 2.75 -13.87 -17.22
C GLU A 48 1.62 -13.33 -16.34
N ASP A 49 1.07 -14.17 -15.46
CA ASP A 49 0.00 -13.76 -14.56
C ASP A 49 0.45 -12.70 -13.54
N ALA A 50 1.68 -12.79 -13.03
CA ALA A 50 2.24 -11.80 -12.12
C ALA A 50 2.43 -10.44 -12.81
N MET A 51 2.94 -10.42 -14.04
CA MET A 51 3.10 -9.20 -14.83
C MET A 51 1.75 -8.57 -15.18
N ASP A 52 0.77 -9.38 -15.61
CA ASP A 52 -0.59 -8.92 -15.89
C ASP A 52 -1.26 -8.35 -14.62
N LEU A 53 -1.09 -9.00 -13.48
CA LEU A 53 -1.60 -8.52 -12.19
C LEU A 53 -0.98 -7.18 -11.82
N ILE A 54 0.36 -7.05 -11.88
CA ILE A 54 1.06 -5.79 -11.58
C ILE A 54 0.55 -4.65 -12.49
N ALA A 55 0.32 -4.93 -13.77
CA ALA A 55 -0.23 -3.94 -14.70
C ALA A 55 -1.67 -3.51 -14.36
N LYS A 56 -2.51 -4.43 -13.85
CA LYS A 56 -3.92 -4.16 -13.52
C LYS A 56 -4.13 -3.55 -12.13
N LEU A 57 -3.19 -3.72 -11.21
CA LEU A 57 -3.33 -3.24 -9.82
C LEU A 57 -3.63 -1.73 -9.72
N PRO A 58 -2.95 -0.81 -10.45
CA PRO A 58 -3.28 0.61 -10.41
C PRO A 58 -4.69 0.92 -10.87
N VAL A 59 -5.18 0.23 -11.89
CA VAL A 59 -6.53 0.40 -12.45
C VAL A 59 -7.57 0.02 -11.41
N VAL A 60 -7.40 -1.13 -10.75
CA VAL A 60 -8.29 -1.60 -9.67
C VAL A 60 -8.25 -0.65 -8.49
N ALA A 61 -7.06 -0.32 -7.99
CA ALA A 61 -6.87 0.54 -6.83
C ALA A 61 -7.42 1.96 -7.06
N ALA A 62 -7.15 2.54 -8.24
CA ALA A 62 -7.67 3.86 -8.58
C ALA A 62 -9.19 3.85 -8.73
N THR A 63 -9.77 2.79 -9.30
CA THR A 63 -11.25 2.67 -9.40
C THR A 63 -11.87 2.63 -8.01
N ILE A 64 -11.29 1.86 -7.07
CA ILE A 64 -11.74 1.83 -5.67
C ILE A 64 -11.65 3.22 -5.03
N TYR A 65 -10.50 3.89 -5.18
CA TYR A 65 -10.29 5.23 -4.64
C TYR A 65 -11.33 6.22 -5.18
N ARG A 66 -11.55 6.21 -6.50
CA ARG A 66 -12.52 7.11 -7.13
C ARG A 66 -13.95 6.83 -6.71
N ASN A 67 -14.35 5.56 -6.67
CA ASN A 67 -15.70 5.16 -6.25
C ASN A 67 -15.96 5.47 -4.77
N THR A 68 -14.94 5.41 -3.93
CA THR A 68 -15.09 5.59 -2.48
C THR A 68 -14.98 7.06 -2.07
N TYR A 69 -14.10 7.84 -2.71
CA TYR A 69 -13.71 9.18 -2.24
C TYR A 69 -13.91 10.30 -3.25
N GLN A 70 -14.30 9.99 -4.49
CA GLN A 70 -14.43 10.98 -5.58
C GLN A 70 -15.73 10.77 -6.37
N ASP A 71 -16.80 10.32 -5.71
CA ASP A 71 -18.15 10.15 -6.29
C ASP A 71 -18.18 9.30 -7.57
N GLY A 72 -17.27 8.32 -7.70
CA GLY A 72 -17.22 7.44 -8.87
C GLY A 72 -16.76 8.12 -10.15
N LYS A 73 -16.02 9.24 -10.07
CA LYS A 73 -15.35 9.82 -11.23
C LYS A 73 -14.47 8.76 -11.89
N GLY A 74 -14.74 8.44 -13.15
CA GLY A 74 -13.96 7.43 -13.88
C GLY A 74 -12.45 7.70 -13.85
N ILE A 75 -11.66 6.65 -13.99
CA ILE A 75 -10.19 6.70 -13.86
C ILE A 75 -9.46 7.25 -15.11
N GLY A 76 -10.18 7.51 -16.20
CA GLY A 76 -9.57 7.89 -17.48
C GLY A 76 -8.96 6.70 -18.23
N ALA A 77 -8.03 6.97 -19.15
CA ALA A 77 -7.34 5.97 -19.95
C ALA A 77 -5.85 5.88 -19.57
N ILE A 78 -5.26 4.70 -19.78
CA ILE A 78 -3.82 4.48 -19.63
C ILE A 78 -3.08 5.23 -20.76
N ASP A 79 -2.04 5.96 -20.39
CA ASP A 79 -1.11 6.59 -21.32
C ASP A 79 0.15 5.71 -21.45
N THR A 80 0.37 5.15 -22.63
CA THR A 80 1.51 4.26 -22.90
C THR A 80 2.86 4.97 -22.89
N MET A 81 2.87 6.31 -22.87
CA MET A 81 4.09 7.12 -22.76
C MET A 81 4.48 7.43 -21.30
N LYS A 82 3.59 7.15 -20.33
CA LYS A 82 3.83 7.34 -18.91
C LYS A 82 4.29 6.04 -18.23
N ASP A 83 5.13 6.17 -17.21
CA ASP A 83 5.49 5.03 -16.37
C ASP A 83 4.31 4.60 -15.46
N TRP A 84 4.50 3.47 -14.78
CA TRP A 84 3.49 2.85 -13.92
C TRP A 84 2.94 3.79 -12.83
N SER A 85 3.83 4.53 -12.16
CA SER A 85 3.45 5.42 -11.07
C SER A 85 2.74 6.66 -11.58
N ALA A 86 3.19 7.24 -12.69
CA ALA A 86 2.55 8.40 -13.31
C ALA A 86 1.16 8.08 -13.89
N ASN A 87 0.98 6.89 -14.46
CA ASN A 87 -0.35 6.40 -14.83
C ASN A 87 -1.22 6.26 -13.57
N PHE A 88 -0.69 5.69 -12.48
CA PHE A 88 -1.44 5.50 -11.26
C PHE A 88 -1.90 6.84 -10.63
N THR A 89 -1.02 7.83 -10.51
CA THR A 89 -1.39 9.15 -9.97
C THR A 89 -2.41 9.87 -10.84
N SER A 90 -2.26 9.81 -12.17
CA SER A 90 -3.24 10.35 -13.12
C SER A 90 -4.62 9.69 -12.90
N MET A 91 -4.68 8.36 -12.77
CA MET A 91 -5.93 7.63 -12.53
C MET A 91 -6.57 7.98 -11.17
N LEU A 92 -5.76 8.22 -10.13
CA LEU A 92 -6.22 8.71 -8.82
C LEU A 92 -6.75 10.16 -8.90
N GLY A 93 -6.35 10.93 -9.90
CA GLY A 93 -6.77 12.32 -10.12
C GLY A 93 -5.81 13.36 -9.61
N TYR A 94 -4.53 13.00 -9.55
CA TYR A 94 -3.46 13.88 -9.12
C TYR A 94 -2.50 14.11 -10.29
N ASP A 95 -2.34 15.37 -10.68
CA ASP A 95 -1.49 15.79 -11.80
C ASP A 95 -0.20 16.50 -11.36
N SER A 96 0.02 16.66 -10.04
CA SER A 96 1.26 17.24 -9.50
C SER A 96 2.45 16.31 -9.77
N ASN A 97 3.53 16.91 -10.27
CA ASN A 97 4.79 16.20 -10.50
C ASN A 97 5.40 15.74 -9.16
N GLU A 98 5.29 16.57 -8.13
CA GLU A 98 5.76 16.30 -6.77
C GLU A 98 5.06 15.08 -6.16
N PHE A 99 3.73 14.98 -6.33
CA PHE A 99 2.97 13.81 -5.88
C PHE A 99 3.34 12.55 -6.67
N THR A 100 3.63 12.70 -7.97
CA THR A 100 4.07 11.58 -8.82
C THR A 100 5.45 11.07 -8.40
N GLU A 101 6.39 11.96 -8.09
CA GLU A 101 7.70 11.59 -7.52
C GLU A 101 7.57 10.91 -6.15
N LEU A 102 6.69 11.44 -5.29
CA LEU A 102 6.39 10.80 -4.01
C LEU A 102 5.83 9.38 -4.22
N MET A 103 4.93 9.20 -5.17
CA MET A 103 4.33 7.90 -5.47
C MET A 103 5.39 6.92 -5.99
N ARG A 104 6.28 7.34 -6.89
CA ARG A 104 7.42 6.54 -7.38
C ARG A 104 8.29 6.05 -6.22
N LEU A 105 8.66 6.95 -5.30
CA LEU A 105 9.43 6.60 -4.12
C LEU A 105 8.65 5.64 -3.21
N TYR A 106 7.40 5.97 -2.89
CA TYR A 106 6.54 5.20 -1.98
C TYR A 106 6.40 3.75 -2.42
N LEU A 107 6.08 3.53 -3.70
CA LEU A 107 5.91 2.20 -4.27
C LEU A 107 7.23 1.41 -4.29
N THR A 108 8.34 2.09 -4.53
CA THR A 108 9.67 1.46 -4.56
C THR A 108 10.08 0.97 -3.17
N ILE A 109 9.96 1.82 -2.14
CA ILE A 109 10.48 1.49 -0.81
C ILE A 109 9.61 0.52 -0.02
N HIS A 110 8.32 0.39 -0.36
CA HIS A 110 7.40 -0.57 0.25
C HIS A 110 7.24 -1.85 -0.59
N SER A 111 8.06 -2.03 -1.63
CA SER A 111 7.93 -3.14 -2.58
C SER A 111 8.16 -4.51 -1.95
N ASP A 112 9.12 -4.63 -1.03
CA ASP A 112 9.41 -5.87 -0.32
C ASP A 112 10.04 -5.63 1.06
N HIS A 113 9.79 -6.55 2.00
CA HIS A 113 10.43 -6.56 3.31
C HIS A 113 10.49 -8.00 3.85
N GLU A 114 11.25 -8.83 3.15
CA GLU A 114 11.44 -10.26 3.43
C GLU A 114 10.14 -11.09 3.37
N GLY A 115 10.24 -12.39 3.62
CA GLY A 115 9.11 -13.33 3.55
C GLY A 115 8.36 -13.58 4.87
N GLY A 116 8.85 -13.05 6.00
CA GLY A 116 8.30 -13.36 7.33
C GLY A 116 7.06 -12.54 7.71
N ASN A 117 6.82 -11.42 7.03
CA ASN A 117 5.63 -10.61 7.27
C ASN A 117 4.36 -11.31 6.76
N VAL A 118 3.21 -10.99 7.37
CA VAL A 118 1.95 -11.74 7.16
C VAL A 118 1.53 -11.74 5.69
N SER A 119 1.64 -10.63 4.98
CA SER A 119 1.24 -10.55 3.57
C SER A 119 2.14 -11.40 2.68
N ALA A 120 3.46 -11.25 2.77
CA ALA A 120 4.41 -12.00 1.95
C ALA A 120 4.32 -13.51 2.23
N HIS A 121 4.27 -13.89 3.51
CA HIS A 121 4.15 -15.29 3.89
C HIS A 121 2.83 -15.90 3.40
N THR A 122 1.72 -15.16 3.46
CA THR A 122 0.42 -15.65 2.97
C THR A 122 0.44 -15.88 1.45
N VAL A 123 1.00 -14.93 0.68
CA VAL A 123 1.18 -15.10 -0.78
C VAL A 123 1.99 -16.36 -1.07
N HIS A 124 3.12 -16.54 -0.36
CA HIS A 124 3.97 -17.72 -0.50
C HIS A 124 3.24 -19.02 -0.16
N LEU A 125 2.52 -19.05 0.97
CA LEU A 125 1.81 -20.22 1.46
C LEU A 125 0.70 -20.65 0.49
N VAL A 126 -0.12 -19.71 0.02
CA VAL A 126 -1.21 -20.00 -0.94
C VAL A 126 -0.65 -20.43 -2.30
N GLY A 127 0.41 -19.75 -2.77
CA GLY A 127 1.11 -20.13 -4.00
C GLY A 127 1.77 -21.51 -3.93
N SER A 128 2.20 -21.96 -2.74
CA SER A 128 2.80 -23.29 -2.54
C SER A 128 1.83 -24.45 -2.86
N ALA A 129 0.53 -24.20 -2.77
CA ALA A 129 -0.53 -25.11 -3.19
C ALA A 129 -0.81 -25.06 -4.70
N LEU A 130 0.02 -24.37 -5.48
CA LEU A 130 -0.16 -24.10 -6.91
C LEU A 130 -1.42 -23.30 -7.21
N SER A 131 -1.80 -22.38 -6.31
CA SER A 131 -2.77 -21.32 -6.65
C SER A 131 -2.10 -20.30 -7.56
N ASP A 132 -2.86 -19.74 -8.50
CA ASP A 132 -2.37 -18.70 -9.40
C ASP A 132 -1.99 -17.40 -8.66
N PRO A 133 -1.23 -16.48 -9.30
CA PRO A 133 -0.81 -15.23 -8.69
C PRO A 133 -1.95 -14.33 -8.21
N TYR A 134 -3.12 -14.33 -8.86
CA TYR A 134 -4.25 -13.50 -8.45
C TYR A 134 -4.83 -13.98 -7.12
N LEU A 135 -5.09 -15.28 -6.99
CA LEU A 135 -5.59 -15.87 -5.75
C LEU A 135 -4.59 -15.72 -4.59
N SER A 136 -3.31 -15.95 -4.88
CA SER A 136 -2.23 -15.83 -3.89
C SER A 136 -2.09 -14.38 -3.39
N PHE A 137 -2.12 -13.40 -4.30
CA PHE A 137 -2.04 -11.98 -3.96
C PHE A 137 -3.27 -11.52 -3.17
N ALA A 138 -4.49 -11.91 -3.57
CA ALA A 138 -5.72 -11.55 -2.88
C ALA A 138 -5.72 -12.04 -1.41
N ALA A 139 -5.26 -13.28 -1.18
CA ALA A 139 -5.06 -13.79 0.17
C ALA A 139 -4.03 -12.96 0.97
N GLY A 140 -2.92 -12.59 0.34
CA GLY A 140 -1.93 -11.67 0.90
C GLY A 140 -2.52 -10.32 1.32
N MET A 141 -3.44 -9.77 0.52
CA MET A 141 -4.13 -8.51 0.84
C MET A 141 -5.10 -8.64 2.01
N ASN A 142 -5.72 -9.81 2.21
CA ASN A 142 -6.52 -10.07 3.42
C ASN A 142 -5.64 -10.08 4.67
N GLY A 143 -4.45 -10.68 4.59
CA GLY A 143 -3.45 -10.61 5.66
C GLY A 143 -2.95 -9.19 5.91
N LEU A 144 -2.69 -8.42 4.85
CA LEU A 144 -2.28 -7.02 4.93
C LEU A 144 -3.34 -6.11 5.56
N ALA A 145 -4.63 -6.40 5.34
CA ALA A 145 -5.72 -5.66 5.98
C ALA A 145 -5.82 -5.89 7.50
N GLY A 146 -5.07 -6.85 8.06
CA GLY A 146 -5.01 -7.10 9.49
C GLY A 146 -4.45 -5.88 10.25
N PRO A 147 -5.08 -5.48 11.38
CA PRO A 147 -4.64 -4.31 12.15
C PRO A 147 -3.17 -4.30 12.56
N LEU A 148 -2.62 -5.49 12.85
CA LEU A 148 -1.23 -5.67 13.28
C LEU A 148 -0.21 -5.66 12.13
N HIS A 149 -0.66 -5.45 10.88
CA HIS A 149 0.21 -5.42 9.71
C HIS A 149 0.06 -4.13 8.90
N GLY A 150 -1.13 -3.83 8.39
CA GLY A 150 -1.33 -2.74 7.42
C GLY A 150 -1.66 -1.35 7.99
N LEU A 151 -1.90 -1.21 9.30
CA LEU A 151 -2.41 0.05 9.86
C LEU A 151 -1.36 1.01 10.41
N ALA A 152 -0.09 0.60 10.50
CA ALA A 152 0.95 1.38 11.17
C ALA A 152 1.06 2.83 10.64
N ASN A 153 0.95 3.04 9.32
CA ASN A 153 0.95 4.38 8.72
C ASN A 153 -0.25 5.23 9.19
N GLN A 154 -1.45 4.66 9.20
CA GLN A 154 -2.66 5.35 9.64
C GLN A 154 -2.61 5.68 11.13
N GLU A 155 -2.09 4.77 11.95
CA GLU A 155 -1.93 4.99 13.40
C GLU A 155 -0.97 6.15 13.69
N VAL A 156 0.15 6.24 12.96
CA VAL A 156 1.08 7.38 13.05
C VAL A 156 0.38 8.70 12.69
N LEU A 157 -0.37 8.74 11.58
CA LEU A 157 -1.06 9.96 11.14
C LEU A 157 -2.14 10.39 12.13
N VAL A 158 -2.91 9.44 12.68
CA VAL A 158 -3.93 9.72 13.70
C VAL A 158 -3.27 10.23 14.99
N PHE A 159 -2.16 9.64 15.41
CA PHE A 159 -1.41 10.08 16.59
C PHE A 159 -0.91 11.52 16.43
N LEU A 160 -0.26 11.83 15.30
CA LEU A 160 0.25 13.17 15.01
C LEU A 160 -0.87 14.20 14.91
N THR A 161 -1.99 13.84 14.29
CA THR A 161 -3.16 14.72 14.16
C THR A 161 -3.78 15.03 15.52
N LYS A 162 -3.94 14.04 16.40
CA LYS A 162 -4.43 14.23 17.77
C LYS A 162 -3.51 15.10 18.60
N MET A 163 -2.20 14.84 18.53
CA MET A 163 -1.19 15.66 19.23
C MET A 163 -1.27 17.11 18.76
N LYS A 164 -1.38 17.34 17.45
CA LYS A 164 -1.50 18.68 16.87
C LYS A 164 -2.80 19.39 17.27
N GLN A 165 -3.92 18.66 17.34
CA GLN A 165 -5.19 19.19 17.84
C GLN A 165 -5.14 19.57 19.33
N GLU A 166 -4.42 18.81 20.16
CA GLU A 166 -4.27 19.11 21.60
C GLU A 166 -3.28 20.24 21.86
N LEU A 167 -2.19 20.33 21.09
CA LEU A 167 -1.05 21.20 21.40
C LEU A 167 -0.93 22.46 20.50
N GLY A 168 -1.62 22.51 19.37
CA GLY A 168 -1.54 23.59 18.37
C GLY A 168 -0.54 23.33 17.24
N ASP A 169 -0.37 24.31 16.34
CA ASP A 169 0.54 24.23 15.18
C ASP A 169 2.03 24.44 15.56
N ASP A 170 2.32 25.43 16.40
CA ASP A 170 3.69 25.76 16.84
C ASP A 170 3.98 25.12 18.21
N ILE A 171 4.36 23.83 18.19
CA ILE A 171 4.56 23.03 19.39
C ILE A 171 6.04 23.08 19.82
N PRO A 172 6.39 23.64 21.00
CA PRO A 172 7.75 23.58 21.52
C PRO A 172 8.16 22.14 21.84
N ASP A 173 9.42 21.78 21.62
CA ASP A 173 9.99 20.45 21.90
C ASP A 173 9.66 19.93 23.31
N ALA A 174 9.63 20.84 24.30
CA ALA A 174 9.27 20.51 25.68
C ALA A 174 7.86 19.93 25.80
N LYS A 175 6.88 20.47 25.06
CA LYS A 175 5.49 19.99 25.06
C LYS A 175 5.36 18.66 24.31
N VAL A 176 6.11 18.48 23.21
CA VAL A 176 6.17 17.19 22.50
C VAL A 176 6.70 16.11 23.44
N LYS A 177 7.80 16.39 24.15
CA LYS A 177 8.39 15.47 25.13
C LYS A 177 7.40 15.12 26.24
N GLU A 178 6.69 16.11 26.78
CA GLU A 178 5.67 15.88 27.81
C GLU A 178 4.54 14.98 27.30
N TYR A 179 4.02 15.24 26.10
CA TYR A 179 2.95 14.46 25.48
C TYR A 179 3.37 13.00 25.22
N VAL A 180 4.59 12.79 24.70
CA VAL A 180 5.17 11.46 24.49
C VAL A 180 5.30 10.72 25.82
N LEU A 181 5.85 11.37 26.86
CA LEU A 181 6.01 10.75 28.18
C LEU A 181 4.65 10.45 28.84
N LYS A 182 3.66 11.32 28.68
CA LYS A 182 2.27 11.09 29.15
C LYS A 182 1.66 9.86 28.48
N THR A 183 1.86 9.72 27.16
CA THR A 183 1.39 8.57 26.37
C THR A 183 2.04 7.27 26.85
N LEU A 184 3.36 7.27 27.05
CA LEU A 184 4.07 6.10 27.55
C LEU A 184 3.64 5.73 28.98
N LYS A 185 3.47 6.73 29.86
CA LYS A 185 3.03 6.53 31.25
C LYS A 185 1.59 6.01 31.36
N SER A 186 0.73 6.26 30.36
CA SER A 186 -0.63 5.71 30.31
C SER A 186 -0.68 4.25 29.83
N GLY A 187 0.48 3.64 29.54
CA GLY A 187 0.59 2.27 29.02
C GLY A 187 0.39 2.17 27.51
N GLN A 188 0.30 3.30 26.80
CA GLN A 188 0.23 3.33 25.33
C GLN A 188 1.63 3.34 24.72
N VAL A 189 1.74 2.88 23.47
CA VAL A 189 2.97 2.94 22.68
C VAL A 189 2.96 4.16 21.77
N ILE A 190 4.14 4.57 21.29
CA ILE A 190 4.27 5.61 20.28
C ILE A 190 4.27 4.94 18.90
N PRO A 191 3.22 5.12 18.06
CA PRO A 191 3.18 4.50 16.74
C PRO A 191 4.41 4.89 15.91
N GLY A 192 4.98 3.91 15.19
CA GLY A 192 6.19 4.10 14.37
C GLY A 192 7.52 4.04 15.14
N TYR A 193 7.51 3.95 16.48
CA TYR A 193 8.71 3.83 17.32
C TYR A 193 8.73 2.52 18.12
N GLY A 194 9.90 1.89 18.27
CA GLY A 194 10.09 0.70 19.11
C GLY A 194 10.12 -0.65 18.39
N HIS A 195 10.68 -0.73 17.18
CA HIS A 195 10.86 -2.02 16.49
C HIS A 195 11.93 -2.89 17.19
N ALA A 196 11.55 -4.10 17.59
CA ALA A 196 12.35 -5.01 18.42
C ALA A 196 13.66 -5.52 17.78
N VAL A 197 13.80 -5.41 16.46
CA VAL A 197 14.89 -6.08 15.71
C VAL A 197 15.95 -5.11 15.20
N LEU A 198 15.58 -3.87 14.84
CA LEU A 198 16.49 -2.93 14.21
C LEU A 198 17.12 -1.97 15.23
N ARG A 199 18.46 -1.94 15.24
CA ARG A 199 19.26 -1.15 16.20
C ARG A 199 19.46 0.32 15.80
N LYS A 200 18.94 0.74 14.64
CA LYS A 200 19.06 2.11 14.08
C LYS A 200 17.76 2.52 13.37
N GLN A 201 17.56 3.83 13.19
CA GLN A 201 16.41 4.40 12.46
C GLN A 201 16.28 3.80 11.06
N ILE A 202 15.05 3.43 10.69
CA ILE A 202 14.69 2.84 9.40
C ILE A 202 14.68 3.95 8.33
N LEU A 203 14.62 3.53 7.06
CA LEU A 203 14.40 4.23 5.78
C LEU A 203 13.58 5.54 5.76
N GLY A 204 12.94 5.95 6.85
CA GLY A 204 12.32 7.27 7.03
C GLY A 204 13.28 8.43 6.77
N ILE A 205 14.60 8.23 6.80
CA ILE A 205 15.60 9.22 6.36
C ILE A 205 15.46 9.52 4.86
N HIS A 206 15.29 8.53 3.99
CA HIS A 206 15.15 8.77 2.54
C HIS A 206 13.85 9.49 2.22
N VAL A 207 12.75 9.12 2.90
CA VAL A 207 11.48 9.85 2.79
C VAL A 207 11.62 11.28 3.33
N ARG A 208 12.26 11.47 4.50
CA ARG A 208 12.53 12.79 5.08
C ARG A 208 13.40 13.65 4.16
N GLU A 209 14.44 13.08 3.57
CA GLU A 209 15.34 13.79 2.66
C GLU A 209 14.65 14.17 1.35
N SER A 210 13.89 13.27 0.73
CA SER A 210 13.13 13.59 -0.49
C SER A 210 12.03 14.63 -0.24
N LEU A 211 11.31 14.51 0.89
CA LEU A 211 10.29 15.49 1.27
C LEU A 211 10.90 16.88 1.52
N HIS A 212 11.99 16.93 2.29
CA HIS A 212 12.61 18.20 2.69
C HIS A 212 13.40 18.88 1.58
N LYS A 213 14.10 18.12 0.72
CA LYS A 213 14.96 18.70 -0.33
C LYS A 213 14.20 19.06 -1.61
N SER A 214 13.10 18.36 -1.93
CA SER A 214 12.55 18.42 -3.29
C SER A 214 11.02 18.56 -3.40
N ILE A 215 10.24 18.05 -2.44
CA ILE A 215 8.78 17.89 -2.63
C ILE A 215 7.98 18.91 -1.78
N TYR A 216 8.34 19.11 -0.52
CA TYR A 216 7.65 20.04 0.39
C TYR A 216 8.63 20.72 1.36
N PRO A 217 9.44 21.69 0.90
CA PRO A 217 10.49 22.33 1.71
C PRO A 217 9.95 23.20 2.87
N THR A 218 8.66 23.54 2.85
CA THR A 218 8.00 24.38 3.87
C THR A 218 7.34 23.59 4.99
N ILE A 219 7.34 22.26 4.95
CA ILE A 219 6.89 21.44 6.09
C ILE A 219 7.99 21.51 7.15
N PRO A 220 7.71 22.05 8.36
CA PRO A 220 8.73 22.18 9.39
C PRO A 220 9.24 20.80 9.80
N CYS A 221 10.50 20.51 9.48
CA CYS A 221 11.25 19.40 10.07
C CYS A 221 11.97 19.95 11.30
N SER A 222 11.51 19.60 12.50
CA SER A 222 12.33 19.78 13.71
C SER A 222 13.61 18.96 13.55
N SER A 223 14.76 19.61 13.77
CA SER A 223 16.10 19.03 13.70
C SER A 223 16.26 17.84 14.64
#